data_AF-A0A2G2Y2N2-F1
#
_entry.id   AF-A0A2G2Y2N2-F1
#
_cell.length_a   1.000
_cell.length_b   1.000
_cell.length_c   1.000
_cell.angle_alpha   90.00
_cell.angle_beta   90.00
_cell.angle_gamma   90.00
#
_symmetry.space_group_name_H-M   'P 1'
#
loop_
_entity.id
_entity.type
_entity.pdbx_description
1 polymer ?
#
loop_
_entity_poly.entity_id
_entity_poly.type
_entity_poly.pdbx_seq_one_letter_code
_entity_poly.pdbx_strand_id
1 'polypeptide(L)'
;MATGAAAKFIPPGGYNQLLKVDGVKGKRIGIVREPFFNFTNNHALAHTFEKHLQALRQQGAVLVDNEMLKEFGQDIFLAAEATNGIGETELNALRNLSRLTREGYVKLMKKYKLDALVTGGSSVAAVLTIGGFPAISVPAAYDKGVPIGICFSGLKGSELKLIEIDYGFEQATLIRNPPYIFALRMYN
;
A
#
# COMPACT_ATOMS: atom_id res chain seq x y z
N MET A 1 -17.62 -14.76 -1.77
CA MET A 1 -18.50 -15.36 -0.74
C MET A 1 -17.88 -15.09 0.62
N ALA A 2 -18.33 -14.06 1.35
CA ALA A 2 -17.84 -13.78 2.70
C ALA A 2 -18.45 -14.81 3.67
N THR A 3 -17.64 -15.65 4.29
CA THR A 3 -18.09 -16.72 5.19
C THR A 3 -18.16 -16.22 6.64
N GLY A 4 -18.96 -16.88 7.49
CA GLY A 4 -19.11 -16.54 8.93
C GLY A 4 -17.80 -16.54 9.73
N ALA A 5 -16.73 -17.12 9.19
CA ALA A 5 -15.38 -17.03 9.75
C ALA A 5 -14.81 -15.60 9.75
N ALA A 6 -15.33 -14.69 8.92
CA ALA A 6 -14.92 -13.29 8.89
C ALA A 6 -15.56 -12.45 10.02
N ALA A 7 -16.68 -12.89 10.59
CA ALA A 7 -17.40 -12.14 11.63
C ALA A 7 -16.55 -11.91 12.89
N LYS A 8 -15.63 -12.84 13.21
CA LYS A 8 -14.71 -12.72 14.34
C LYS A 8 -13.71 -11.56 14.22
N PHE A 9 -13.54 -11.01 13.02
CA PHE A 9 -12.65 -9.86 12.77
C PHE A 9 -13.41 -8.53 12.75
N ILE A 10 -14.75 -8.56 12.81
CA ILE A 10 -15.56 -7.35 12.93
C ILE A 10 -15.52 -6.92 14.39
N PRO A 11 -14.96 -5.74 14.72
CA PRO A 11 -14.91 -5.29 16.10
C PRO A 11 -16.33 -4.96 16.61
N PRO A 12 -16.61 -5.14 17.92
CA PRO A 12 -17.86 -4.67 18.52
C PRO A 12 -18.08 -3.19 18.20
N GLY A 13 -19.21 -2.83 17.58
CA GLY A 13 -19.48 -1.47 17.10
C GLY A 13 -19.10 -1.19 15.63
N GLY A 14 -18.57 -2.18 14.90
CA GLY A 14 -18.24 -2.09 13.48
C GLY A 14 -16.97 -1.29 13.19
N TYR A 15 -16.56 -1.23 11.91
CA TYR A 15 -15.29 -0.59 11.52
C TYR A 15 -15.32 0.93 11.59
N ASN A 16 -16.50 1.57 11.64
CA ASN A 16 -16.64 3.03 11.67
C ASN A 16 -15.94 3.68 12.88
N GLN A 17 -15.81 2.95 13.99
CA GLN A 17 -15.10 3.43 15.19
C GLN A 17 -13.60 3.68 14.96
N LEU A 18 -13.04 3.17 13.87
CA LEU A 18 -11.64 3.32 13.49
C LEU A 18 -11.39 4.56 12.63
N LEU A 19 -12.45 5.24 12.17
CA LEU A 19 -12.36 6.44 11.33
C LEU A 19 -11.99 7.66 12.19
N LYS A 20 -10.71 7.71 12.60
CA LYS A 20 -10.16 8.76 13.45
C LYS A 20 -9.18 9.63 12.68
N VAL A 21 -9.39 10.94 12.72
CA VAL A 21 -8.52 11.92 12.02
C VAL A 21 -7.07 11.81 12.49
N ASP A 22 -6.84 11.43 13.75
CA ASP A 22 -5.52 11.19 14.33
C ASP A 22 -5.09 9.71 14.27
N GLY A 23 -5.70 8.88 13.42
CA GLY A 23 -5.48 7.43 13.36
C GLY A 23 -4.02 7.01 13.06
N VAL A 24 -3.24 7.90 12.43
CA VAL A 24 -1.81 7.72 12.14
C VAL A 24 -0.89 8.08 13.31
N LYS A 25 -1.39 8.75 14.36
CA LYS A 25 -0.58 9.21 15.49
C LYS A 25 0.06 8.02 16.21
N GLY A 26 1.39 8.08 16.36
CA GLY A 26 2.19 7.03 16.99
C GLY A 26 2.39 5.77 16.13
N LYS A 27 1.77 5.67 14.95
CA LYS A 27 1.93 4.53 14.05
C LYS A 27 3.32 4.54 13.40
N ARG A 28 3.96 3.39 13.33
CA ARG A 28 5.26 3.22 12.68
C ARG A 28 5.06 2.73 11.24
N ILE A 29 5.34 3.58 10.26
CA ILE A 29 5.11 3.29 8.84
C ILE A 29 6.45 3.19 8.12
N GLY A 30 6.75 2.03 7.54
CA GLY A 30 7.94 1.84 6.71
C GLY A 30 7.71 2.32 5.29
N ILE A 31 8.67 3.05 4.71
CA ILE A 31 8.56 3.56 3.34
C ILE A 31 9.45 2.72 2.42
N VAL A 32 8.88 2.19 1.34
CA VAL A 32 9.64 1.47 0.30
C VAL A 32 9.94 2.41 -0.85
N ARG A 33 11.11 3.05 -0.85
CA ARG A 33 11.47 4.11 -1.81
C ARG A 33 11.66 3.59 -3.23
N GLU A 34 12.80 3.02 -3.56
CA GLU A 34 13.08 2.52 -4.90
C GLU A 34 12.81 1.01 -5.00
N PRO A 35 12.24 0.51 -6.12
CA PRO A 35 11.64 1.23 -7.24
C PRO A 35 10.16 1.64 -7.00
N PHE A 36 9.61 1.39 -5.81
CA PHE A 36 8.16 1.43 -5.53
C PHE A 36 7.57 2.85 -5.44
N PHE A 37 8.42 3.88 -5.42
CA PHE A 37 8.11 5.30 -5.61
C PHE A 37 9.07 5.92 -6.63
N ASN A 38 9.38 5.21 -7.72
CA ASN A 38 10.24 5.74 -8.78
C ASN A 38 9.46 6.71 -9.69
N PHE A 39 9.54 8.00 -9.36
CA PHE A 39 9.03 9.10 -10.19
C PHE A 39 10.16 9.96 -10.73
N THR A 40 11.33 9.36 -11.01
CA THR A 40 12.53 10.08 -11.49
C THR A 40 12.27 10.98 -12.69
N ASN A 41 11.30 10.63 -13.55
CA ASN A 41 10.90 11.44 -14.71
C ASN A 41 9.71 12.38 -14.45
N ASN A 42 9.13 12.40 -13.25
CA ASN A 42 8.00 13.24 -12.85
C ASN A 42 8.25 13.91 -11.49
N HIS A 43 9.05 14.97 -11.50
CA HIS A 43 9.45 15.72 -10.30
C HIS A 43 8.25 16.28 -9.50
N ALA A 44 7.17 16.68 -10.18
CA ALA A 44 5.95 17.16 -9.51
C ALA A 44 5.29 16.05 -8.70
N LEU A 45 5.25 14.83 -9.25
CA LEU A 45 4.71 13.66 -8.57
C LEU A 45 5.60 13.25 -7.38
N ALA A 46 6.92 13.21 -7.56
CA ALA A 46 7.87 12.97 -6.48
C ALA A 46 7.69 13.96 -5.31
N HIS A 47 7.58 15.26 -5.63
CA HIS A 47 7.38 16.30 -4.64
C HIS A 47 6.03 16.18 -3.90
N THR A 48 4.99 15.74 -4.59
CA THR A 48 3.67 15.49 -4.00
C THR A 48 3.73 14.35 -2.98
N PHE A 49 4.40 13.23 -3.31
CA PHE A 49 4.57 12.14 -2.35
C PHE A 49 5.39 12.56 -1.13
N GLU A 50 6.45 13.34 -1.30
CA GLU A 50 7.20 13.86 -0.15
C GLU A 50 6.33 14.74 0.77
N LYS A 51 5.47 15.59 0.20
CA LYS A 51 4.51 16.37 0.99
C LYS A 51 3.58 15.48 1.81
N HIS A 52 3.10 14.39 1.24
CA HIS A 52 2.24 13.44 1.96
C HIS A 52 2.96 12.75 3.12
N LEU A 53 4.20 12.31 2.89
CA LEU A 53 5.02 11.72 3.95
C LEU A 53 5.32 12.76 5.06
N GLN A 54 5.53 14.02 4.70
CA GLN A 54 5.67 15.10 5.69
C GLN A 54 4.38 15.33 6.47
N ALA A 55 3.21 15.31 5.83
CA ALA A 55 1.93 15.45 6.51
C ALA A 55 1.70 14.31 7.53
N LEU A 56 2.02 13.06 7.16
CA LEU A 56 1.96 11.93 8.09
C LEU A 56 2.87 12.12 9.32
N ARG A 57 4.11 12.61 9.10
CA ARG A 57 5.02 12.93 10.21
C ARG A 57 4.44 14.02 11.13
N GLN A 58 3.87 15.07 10.54
CA GLN A 58 3.24 16.17 11.31
C GLN A 58 2.04 15.71 12.13
N GLN A 59 1.30 14.70 11.65
CA GLN A 59 0.23 14.05 12.41
C GLN A 59 0.72 13.05 13.47
N GLY A 60 2.04 12.91 13.63
CA GLY A 60 2.66 12.10 14.67
C GLY A 60 2.95 10.66 14.25
N ALA A 61 2.89 10.33 12.96
CA ALA A 61 3.39 9.04 12.48
C ALA A 61 4.92 9.00 12.52
N VAL A 62 5.47 7.83 12.87
CA VAL A 62 6.91 7.57 12.83
C VAL A 62 7.24 6.92 11.49
N LEU A 63 7.78 7.70 10.56
CA LEU A 63 8.17 7.17 9.26
C LEU A 63 9.59 6.60 9.30
N VAL A 64 9.74 5.37 8.82
CA VAL A 64 11.01 4.64 8.76
C VAL A 64 11.41 4.49 7.29
N ASP A 65 12.34 5.34 6.85
CA ASP A 65 13.02 5.18 5.56
C ASP A 65 14.01 4.01 5.66
N ASN A 66 13.99 3.07 4.71
CA ASN A 66 14.87 1.91 4.75
C ASN A 66 15.48 1.61 3.38
N GLU A 67 16.80 1.78 3.26
CA GLU A 67 17.57 1.52 2.04
C GLU A 67 17.78 0.02 1.75
N MET A 68 17.62 -0.87 2.75
CA MET A 68 17.72 -2.33 2.55
C MET A 68 16.62 -2.91 1.63
N LEU A 69 15.69 -2.06 1.16
CA LEU A 69 14.60 -2.46 0.26
C LEU A 69 15.03 -2.55 -1.21
N LYS A 70 16.25 -2.11 -1.56
CA LYS A 70 16.86 -2.32 -2.90
C LYS A 70 16.97 -3.81 -3.28
N GLU A 71 17.01 -4.72 -2.31
CA GLU A 71 17.14 -6.17 -2.53
C GLU A 71 15.81 -6.92 -2.70
N PHE A 72 14.66 -6.25 -2.76
CA PHE A 72 13.37 -6.90 -2.98
C PHE A 72 13.17 -7.30 -4.45
N GLY A 73 14.00 -8.23 -4.92
CA GLY A 73 13.75 -9.13 -6.06
C GLY A 73 13.00 -8.53 -7.23
N GLN A 74 13.39 -7.34 -7.70
CA GLN A 74 12.71 -6.60 -8.77
C GLN A 74 12.49 -7.47 -10.02
N ASP A 75 13.52 -8.22 -10.39
CA ASP A 75 13.49 -9.14 -11.54
C ASP A 75 12.43 -10.24 -11.38
N ILE A 76 12.12 -10.63 -10.14
CA ILE A 76 11.17 -11.72 -9.85
C ILE A 76 9.73 -11.27 -10.08
N PHE A 77 9.40 -10.01 -9.79
CA PHE A 77 8.06 -9.48 -10.08
C PHE A 77 7.83 -9.33 -11.58
N LEU A 78 8.83 -8.80 -12.30
CA LEU A 78 8.78 -8.67 -13.76
C LEU A 78 8.74 -10.04 -14.45
N ALA A 79 9.55 -10.99 -13.97
CA ALA A 79 9.54 -12.35 -14.49
C ALA A 79 8.22 -13.08 -14.23
N ALA A 80 7.59 -12.87 -13.06
CA ALA A 80 6.31 -13.49 -12.75
C ALA A 80 5.18 -12.96 -13.65
N GLU A 81 5.13 -11.65 -13.92
CA GLU A 81 4.16 -11.04 -14.84
C GLU A 81 4.29 -11.57 -16.27
N ALA A 82 5.51 -11.94 -16.71
CA ALA A 82 5.80 -12.41 -18.05
C ALA A 82 5.46 -13.90 -18.33
N THR A 83 4.80 -14.60 -17.40
CA THR A 83 4.51 -16.04 -17.53
C THR A 83 3.11 -16.32 -18.12
N ASN A 84 2.97 -17.42 -18.87
CA ASN A 84 1.74 -17.75 -19.63
C ASN A 84 1.14 -19.13 -19.28
N GLY A 85 1.54 -19.76 -18.17
CA GLY A 85 1.04 -21.08 -17.77
C GLY A 85 1.50 -21.52 -16.38
N ILE A 86 1.38 -22.80 -16.05
CA ILE A 86 2.02 -23.39 -14.86
C ILE A 86 3.06 -24.41 -15.33
N GLY A 87 4.33 -24.04 -15.23
CA GLY A 87 5.50 -24.87 -15.52
C GLY A 87 6.60 -24.64 -14.47
N GLU A 88 7.82 -25.05 -14.80
CA GLU A 88 8.98 -24.97 -13.89
C GLU A 88 9.36 -23.52 -13.53
N THR A 89 9.27 -22.61 -14.50
CA THR A 89 9.53 -21.18 -14.31
C THR A 89 8.57 -20.58 -13.28
N GLU A 90 7.27 -20.91 -13.38
CA GLU A 90 6.23 -20.40 -12.49
C GLU A 90 6.34 -21.01 -11.10
N LEU A 91 6.71 -22.30 -10.98
CA LEU A 91 7.02 -22.94 -9.71
C LEU A 91 8.22 -22.27 -9.01
N ASN A 92 9.26 -21.92 -9.76
CA ASN A 92 10.42 -21.21 -9.23
C ASN A 92 10.06 -19.77 -8.83
N ALA A 93 9.23 -19.07 -9.61
CA ALA A 93 8.69 -17.77 -9.24
C ALA A 93 7.87 -17.84 -7.94
N LEU A 94 7.00 -18.84 -7.78
CA LEU A 94 6.22 -19.05 -6.55
C LEU A 94 7.10 -19.32 -5.33
N ARG A 95 8.15 -20.13 -5.46
CA ARG A 95 9.14 -20.37 -4.39
C ARG A 95 9.86 -19.08 -4.00
N ASN A 96 10.27 -18.30 -5.00
CA ASN A 96 10.95 -17.03 -4.80
C ASN A 96 10.03 -16.01 -4.11
N LEU A 97 8.78 -15.88 -4.55
CA LEU A 97 7.80 -15.00 -3.92
C LEU A 97 7.48 -15.45 -2.49
N SER A 98 7.38 -16.76 -2.24
CA SER A 98 7.22 -17.32 -0.89
C SER A 98 8.40 -16.97 0.01
N ARG A 99 9.63 -16.99 -0.53
CA ARG A 99 10.85 -16.56 0.17
C ARG A 99 10.82 -15.05 0.44
N LEU A 100 10.53 -14.21 -0.55
CA LEU A 100 10.40 -12.75 -0.40
C LEU A 100 9.35 -12.37 0.64
N THR A 101 8.25 -13.12 0.70
CA THR A 101 7.19 -12.96 1.69
C THR A 101 7.74 -13.19 3.11
N ARG A 102 8.41 -14.33 3.34
CA ARG A 102 8.88 -14.73 4.68
C ARG A 102 10.14 -13.97 5.12
N GLU A 103 11.12 -13.87 4.24
CA GLU A 103 12.46 -13.34 4.55
C GLU A 103 12.60 -11.85 4.24
N GLY A 104 11.78 -11.31 3.35
CA GLY A 104 11.71 -9.89 3.05
C GLY A 104 10.63 -9.22 3.89
N TYR A 105 9.37 -9.34 3.47
CA TYR A 105 8.26 -8.57 4.02
C TYR A 105 8.03 -8.82 5.52
N VAL A 106 7.86 -10.08 5.94
CA VAL A 106 7.61 -10.40 7.36
C VAL A 106 8.79 -10.02 8.25
N LYS A 107 10.01 -10.30 7.78
CA LYS A 107 11.24 -9.95 8.50
C LYS A 107 11.35 -8.44 8.70
N LEU A 108 11.04 -7.66 7.66
CA LEU A 108 11.07 -6.20 7.70
C LEU A 108 10.07 -5.64 8.71
N MET A 109 8.81 -6.04 8.61
CA MET A 109 7.74 -5.61 9.51
C MET A 109 8.09 -5.88 10.97
N LYS A 110 8.65 -7.07 11.26
CA LYS A 110 9.08 -7.46 12.61
C LYS A 110 10.34 -6.72 13.08
N LYS A 111 11.39 -6.68 12.26
CA LYS A 111 12.69 -6.07 12.60
C LYS A 111 12.53 -4.61 13.01
N TYR A 112 11.73 -3.86 12.26
CA TYR A 112 11.52 -2.43 12.50
C TYR A 112 10.27 -2.09 13.32
N LYS A 113 9.55 -3.13 13.78
CA LYS A 113 8.31 -3.03 14.57
C LYS A 113 7.31 -2.09 13.86
N LEU A 114 7.06 -2.35 12.58
CA LEU A 114 6.17 -1.52 11.76
C LEU A 114 4.71 -1.91 12.00
N ASP A 115 3.84 -0.91 12.01
CA ASP A 115 2.40 -1.08 11.95
C ASP A 115 1.91 -1.26 10.51
N ALA A 116 2.55 -0.58 9.56
CA ALA A 116 2.30 -0.72 8.13
C ALA A 116 3.56 -0.48 7.29
N LEU A 117 3.55 -1.00 6.07
CA LEU A 117 4.46 -0.66 4.99
C LEU A 117 3.70 0.16 3.95
N VAL A 118 4.33 1.19 3.36
CA VAL A 118 3.73 2.00 2.30
C VAL A 118 4.53 1.90 1.00
N THR A 119 3.83 1.73 -0.11
CA THR A 119 4.35 1.64 -1.48
C THR A 119 3.53 2.49 -2.43
N GLY A 120 4.09 2.90 -3.56
CA GLY A 120 3.34 3.49 -4.67
C GLY A 120 2.60 2.40 -5.45
N GLY A 121 1.34 2.66 -5.81
CA GLY A 121 0.53 1.74 -6.60
C GLY A 121 0.35 0.36 -5.96
N SER A 122 0.36 -0.69 -6.79
CA SER A 122 0.15 -2.09 -6.40
C SER A 122 1.42 -2.94 -6.48
N SER A 123 2.60 -2.31 -6.48
CA SER A 123 3.86 -2.93 -6.86
C SER A 123 4.32 -4.09 -5.97
N VAL A 124 3.78 -4.26 -4.76
CA VAL A 124 4.05 -5.40 -3.86
C VAL A 124 2.91 -6.42 -3.77
N ALA A 125 1.85 -6.27 -4.57
CA ALA A 125 0.62 -7.05 -4.44
C ALA A 125 0.83 -8.57 -4.51
N ALA A 126 1.75 -9.06 -5.35
CA ALA A 126 2.03 -10.49 -5.46
C ALA A 126 2.64 -11.07 -4.17
N VAL A 127 3.58 -10.36 -3.53
CA VAL A 127 4.17 -10.79 -2.25
C VAL A 127 3.13 -10.77 -1.12
N LEU A 128 2.27 -9.76 -1.10
CA LEU A 128 1.20 -9.66 -0.11
C LEU A 128 0.15 -10.76 -0.30
N THR A 129 -0.27 -11.01 -1.53
CA THR A 129 -1.28 -12.02 -1.87
C THR A 129 -0.79 -13.44 -1.57
N ILE A 130 0.46 -13.77 -1.92
CA ILE A 130 1.05 -15.08 -1.60
C ILE A 130 1.18 -15.28 -0.09
N GLY A 131 1.48 -14.21 0.65
CA GLY A 131 1.48 -14.24 2.12
C GLY A 131 0.09 -14.26 2.76
N GLY A 132 -0.95 -13.89 2.01
CA GLY A 132 -2.29 -13.62 2.54
C GLY A 132 -2.30 -12.45 3.53
N PHE A 133 -1.59 -11.36 3.20
CA PHE A 133 -1.47 -10.17 4.04
C PHE A 133 -2.48 -9.09 3.64
N PRO A 134 -3.06 -8.37 4.62
CA PRO A 134 -4.00 -7.31 4.34
C PRO A 134 -3.30 -6.08 3.76
N ALA A 135 -3.99 -5.40 2.86
CA ALA A 135 -3.55 -4.16 2.24
C ALA A 135 -4.74 -3.27 1.89
N ILE A 136 -4.55 -1.95 1.90
CA ILE A 136 -5.54 -0.94 1.52
C ILE A 136 -4.86 0.10 0.64
N SER A 137 -5.54 0.50 -0.43
CA SER A 137 -5.01 1.47 -1.38
C SER A 137 -5.90 2.70 -1.45
N VAL A 138 -5.29 3.88 -1.42
CA VAL A 138 -5.96 5.17 -1.46
C VAL A 138 -5.37 6.11 -2.50
N PRO A 139 -6.18 7.01 -3.09
CA PRO A 139 -5.71 8.06 -3.97
C PRO A 139 -4.66 8.92 -3.27
N ALA A 140 -3.55 9.17 -3.95
CA ALA A 140 -2.44 9.95 -3.41
C ALA A 140 -1.92 11.02 -4.38
N ALA A 141 -2.22 10.94 -5.67
CA ALA A 141 -1.87 11.98 -6.63
C ALA A 141 -2.68 11.81 -7.92
N TYR A 142 -2.45 12.72 -8.86
CA TYR A 142 -2.95 12.62 -10.23
C TYR A 142 -1.83 12.96 -11.20
N ASP A 143 -1.70 12.17 -12.26
CA ASP A 143 -0.87 12.50 -13.42
C ASP A 143 -1.77 12.67 -14.64
N LYS A 144 -1.84 13.88 -15.20
CA LYS A 144 -2.72 14.23 -16.35
C LYS A 144 -4.18 13.78 -16.17
N GLY A 145 -4.71 13.85 -14.94
CA GLY A 145 -6.07 13.43 -14.61
C GLY A 145 -6.24 11.94 -14.29
N VAL A 146 -5.19 11.13 -14.44
CA VAL A 146 -5.17 9.71 -14.03
C VAL A 146 -4.82 9.62 -12.54
N PRO A 147 -5.63 8.99 -11.69
CA PRO A 147 -5.33 8.84 -10.28
C PRO A 147 -4.14 7.91 -10.07
N ILE A 148 -3.21 8.32 -9.22
CA ILE A 148 -2.10 7.53 -8.72
C ILE A 148 -2.35 7.26 -7.23
N GLY A 149 -2.30 6.00 -6.81
CA GLY A 149 -2.53 5.61 -5.43
C GLY A 149 -1.25 5.28 -4.66
N ILE A 150 -1.37 5.24 -3.34
CA ILE A 150 -0.45 4.48 -2.46
C ILE A 150 -1.17 3.26 -1.91
N CYS A 151 -0.38 2.26 -1.52
CA CYS A 151 -0.87 1.07 -0.84
C CYS A 151 -0.20 0.94 0.53
N PHE A 152 -1.02 0.87 1.58
CA PHE A 152 -0.60 0.50 2.92
C PHE A 152 -0.85 -0.99 3.14
N SER A 153 0.16 -1.72 3.60
CA SER A 153 0.05 -3.15 3.90
C SER A 153 0.53 -3.48 5.31
N GLY A 154 -0.03 -4.52 5.92
CA GLY A 154 0.38 -4.96 7.25
C GLY A 154 0.49 -6.48 7.39
N LEU A 155 0.77 -6.96 8.61
CA LEU A 155 0.76 -8.40 8.90
C LEU A 155 -0.68 -8.89 9.09
N LYS A 156 -0.91 -10.21 9.05
CA LYS A 156 -2.24 -10.78 9.31
C LYS A 156 -2.83 -10.26 10.63
N GLY A 157 -4.09 -9.82 10.62
CA GLY A 157 -4.75 -9.23 11.79
C GLY A 157 -4.54 -7.72 11.94
N SER A 158 -3.85 -7.05 11.01
CA SER A 158 -3.63 -5.60 11.05
C SER A 158 -4.72 -4.78 10.35
N GLU A 159 -5.81 -5.39 9.91
CA GLU A 159 -6.90 -4.73 9.15
C GLU A 159 -7.40 -3.49 9.87
N LEU A 160 -7.60 -3.57 11.20
CA LEU A 160 -8.08 -2.43 11.99
C LEU A 160 -7.07 -1.27 11.99
N LYS A 161 -5.78 -1.57 12.13
CA LYS A 161 -4.72 -0.56 12.08
C LYS A 161 -4.60 0.07 10.70
N LEU A 162 -4.80 -0.72 9.64
CA LEU A 162 -4.76 -0.22 8.27
C LEU A 162 -5.91 0.75 8.00
N ILE A 163 -7.13 0.48 8.50
CA ILE A 163 -8.26 1.40 8.39
C ILE A 163 -7.99 2.72 9.13
N GLU A 164 -7.41 2.67 10.33
CA GLU A 164 -7.01 3.89 11.06
C GLU A 164 -5.96 4.71 10.29
N ILE A 165 -4.96 4.02 9.72
CA ILE A 165 -3.89 4.68 8.95
C ILE A 165 -4.45 5.29 7.67
N ASP A 166 -5.28 4.55 6.96
CA ASP A 166 -5.91 4.95 5.71
C ASP A 166 -6.78 6.20 5.90
N TYR A 167 -7.66 6.17 6.89
CA TYR A 167 -8.53 7.30 7.18
C TYR A 167 -7.73 8.52 7.64
N GLY A 168 -6.72 8.34 8.51
CA GLY A 168 -5.85 9.45 8.91
C GLY A 168 -5.14 10.08 7.69
N PHE A 169 -4.63 9.26 6.77
CA PHE A 169 -4.03 9.73 5.52
C PHE A 169 -5.04 10.46 4.62
N GLU A 170 -6.24 9.91 4.44
CA GLU A 170 -7.29 10.52 3.62
C GLU A 170 -7.67 11.90 4.19
N GLN A 171 -7.89 11.99 5.50
CA GLN A 171 -8.24 13.26 6.16
C GLN A 171 -7.09 14.26 6.17
N ALA A 172 -5.84 13.80 6.18
CA ALA A 172 -4.66 14.66 6.07
C ALA A 172 -4.54 15.34 4.70
N THR A 173 -4.93 14.62 3.64
CA THR A 173 -4.59 14.99 2.27
C THR A 173 -5.78 15.49 1.47
N LEU A 174 -6.98 14.95 1.73
CA LEU A 174 -8.25 15.21 1.01
C LEU A 174 -8.09 15.24 -0.51
N ILE A 175 -7.15 14.45 -1.04
CA ILE A 175 -6.65 14.61 -2.41
C ILE A 175 -7.58 14.00 -3.47
N ARG A 176 -8.50 13.12 -3.07
CA ARG A 176 -9.41 12.44 -4.00
C ARG A 176 -10.34 13.45 -4.67
N ASN A 177 -10.25 13.54 -5.99
CA ASN A 177 -11.18 14.27 -6.84
C ASN A 177 -12.10 13.29 -7.60
N PRO A 178 -13.43 13.52 -7.67
CA PRO A 178 -14.29 12.76 -8.59
C PRO A 178 -13.78 12.90 -10.05
N PRO A 179 -13.92 11.85 -10.89
CA PRO A 179 -13.58 11.97 -12.29
C PRO A 179 -14.47 13.03 -12.96
N TYR A 180 -13.92 13.77 -13.92
CA TYR A 180 -14.73 14.64 -14.76
C TYR A 180 -15.70 13.76 -15.57
N ILE A 181 -16.98 13.80 -15.21
CA ILE A 181 -18.03 13.28 -16.07
C ILE A 181 -18.05 14.22 -17.27
N PHE A 182 -17.68 13.75 -18.47
CA PHE A 182 -18.16 14.38 -19.69
C PHE A 182 -19.67 14.31 -19.61
N ALA A 183 -20.30 15.39 -19.14
CA ALA A 183 -21.72 15.55 -19.34
C ALA A 183 -21.89 15.54 -20.85
N LEU A 184 -22.48 14.46 -21.36
CA LEU A 184 -23.33 14.51 -22.54
C LEU A 184 -24.39 15.60 -22.27
N ARG A 185 -24.01 16.86 -22.38
CA ARG A 185 -24.93 17.90 -22.82
C ARG A 185 -25.21 17.53 -24.26
N MET A 186 -26.27 16.75 -24.35
CA MET A 186 -26.96 16.41 -25.58
C MET A 186 -27.13 17.67 -26.43
N TYR A 187 -27.00 17.45 -27.74
CA TYR A 187 -27.61 18.26 -28.78
C TYR A 187 -28.86 18.99 -28.27
N ASN A 188 -28.76 20.32 -28.18
CA ASN A 188 -29.91 21.22 -28.24
C ASN A 188 -30.08 21.65 -29.70
#